data_AF-A0A6C1QMM6-F1
#
_entry.id   AF-A0A6C1QMM6-F1
#
_cell.length_a   1.000
_cell.length_b   1.000
_cell.length_c   1.000
_cell.angle_alpha   90.00
_cell.angle_beta   90.00
_cell.angle_gamma   90.00
#
_symmetry.space_group_name_H-M   'P 1'
#
loop_
_entity.id
_entity.type
_entity.pdbx_description
1 polymer ?
#
loop_
_entity_poly.entity_id
_entity_poly.type
_entity_poly.pdbx_seq_one_letter_code
_entity_poly.pdbx_strand_id
1 'polypeptide(L)' 'MTFRDHNITEAYDDEGNKKILECNERYYVPSEITWLLKSLDFKKIDIFGARLGAFSREHKLTTKDFEMLVIAER' A
#
# COMPACT_ATOMS: atom_id res chain seq x y z
N MET A 1 -8.65 4.77 15.21
CA MET A 1 -7.18 4.63 15.08
C MET A 1 -6.86 4.79 13.62
N THR A 2 -6.05 5.79 13.26
CA THR A 2 -5.54 5.94 11.88
C THR A 2 -4.19 5.25 11.81
N PHE A 3 -4.02 4.31 10.87
CA PHE A 3 -2.72 3.69 10.62
C PHE A 3 -1.81 4.66 9.87
N ARG A 4 -1.25 5.62 10.62
CA ARG A 4 -0.28 6.59 10.13
C ARG A 4 1.03 6.37 10.84
N ASP A 5 2.11 6.43 10.07
CA ASP A 5 3.46 6.39 10.61
C ASP A 5 4.24 7.63 10.17
N HIS A 6 5.03 8.17 11.08
CA HIS A 6 5.90 9.30 10.84
C HIS A 6 7.31 8.88 11.21
N ASN A 7 8.21 8.87 10.24
CA ASN A 7 9.55 8.35 10.42
C ASN A 7 10.59 9.23 9.72
N ILE A 8 11.81 9.25 10.26
CA ILE A 8 12.98 9.85 9.61
C ILE A 8 13.88 8.70 9.18
N THR A 9 14.01 8.49 7.88
CA THR A 9 14.88 7.45 7.30
C THR A 9 16.18 8.08 6.83
N GLU A 10 17.31 7.51 7.28
CA GLU A 10 18.64 7.93 6.85
C GLU A 10 19.22 6.89 5.88
N ALA A 11 19.72 7.35 4.74
CA ALA A 11 20.37 6.50 3.74
C ALA A 11 21.60 7.22 3.17
N TYR A 12 22.56 6.48 2.64
CA TYR A 12 23.72 7.04 1.93
C TYR A 12 23.56 6.77 0.45
N ASP A 13 23.85 7.78 -0.38
CA ASP A 13 23.92 7.58 -1.84
C ASP A 13 25.24 6.91 -2.26
N ASP A 14 25.37 6.60 -3.55
CA ASP A 14 26.55 5.93 -4.11
C ASP A 14 27.83 6.77 -3.98
N GLU A 15 27.71 8.08 -3.76
CA GLU A 15 28.82 9.01 -3.52
C GLU A 15 29.14 9.17 -2.02
N GLY A 16 28.41 8.48 -1.14
CA GLY A 16 28.59 8.52 0.31
C GLY A 16 27.96 9.73 0.98
N ASN A 17 27.13 10.51 0.29
CA ASN A 17 26.42 11.62 0.90
C ASN A 17 25.23 11.10 1.72
N LYS A 18 25.12 11.59 2.96
CA LYS A 18 23.98 11.27 3.83
C LYS A 18 22.71 11.95 3.30
N LYS A 19 21.68 11.16 3.04
CA LYS A 19 20.30 11.60 2.75
C LYS A 19 19.44 11.35 3.97
N ILE A 20 18.63 12.35 4.31
CA ILE A 20 17.65 12.27 5.39
C ILE A 20 16.28 12.45 4.73
N LEU A 21 15.41 11.47 4.94
CA LEU A 21 14.06 11.43 4.38
C LEU A 21 13.07 11.54 5.53
N GLU A 22 12.29 12.62 5.55
CA GLU A 22 11.16 12.79 6.46
C GLU A 22 9.92 12.17 5.81
N CYS A 23 9.51 11.01 6.31
CA CYS A 23 8.43 10.21 5.77
C CYS A 23 7.14 10.37 6.58
N ASN A 24 6.01 10.43 5.86
CA ASN A 24 4.66 10.39 6.42
C ASN A 24 3.85 9.37 5.64
N GLU A 25 3.67 8.21 6.25
CA GLU A 25 3.11 7.02 5.62
C GLU A 25 1.70 6.77 6.14
N ARG A 26 0.81 6.30 5.26
CA ARG A 26 -0.53 5.88 5.63
C ARG A 26 -0.80 4.49 5.11
N TYR A 27 -1.09 3.59 6.04
CA TYR A 27 -1.44 2.22 5.75
C TYR A 27 -2.96 2.08 5.74
N TYR A 28 -3.44 1.15 4.92
CA TYR A 28 -4.84 0.78 4.87
C TYR A 28 -4.94 -0.73 5.08
N VAL A 29 -5.88 -1.13 5.93
CA VAL A 29 -6.27 -2.54 6.01
C VAL A 29 -7.31 -2.87 4.94
N PRO A 30 -7.48 -4.14 4.52
CA PRO A 30 -8.41 -4.52 3.45
C PRO A 30 -9.84 -3.99 3.66
N SER A 31 -10.33 -4.02 4.91
CA SER A 31 -11.68 -3.53 5.24
C SER A 31 -11.81 -2.01 5.12
N GLU A 32 -10.80 -1.24 5.53
CA GLU A 32 -10.80 0.22 5.47
C GLU A 32 -10.79 0.70 4.01
N ILE A 33 -9.90 0.15 3.18
CA ILE A 33 -9.83 0.55 1.77
C ILE A 33 -11.11 0.18 1.01
N THR A 34 -11.68 -0.99 1.30
CA THR A 34 -12.97 -1.41 0.72
C THR A 34 -14.08 -0.43 1.10
N TRP A 35 -14.16 -0.03 2.37
CA TRP A 35 -15.18 0.92 2.84
C TRP A 35 -15.01 2.29 2.18
N LEU A 36 -13.79 2.81 2.09
CA LEU A 36 -13.51 4.09 1.43
C LEU A 36 -13.93 4.07 -0.04
N LEU A 37 -13.57 3.03 -0.79
CA LEU A 37 -13.95 2.91 -2.20
C LEU A 37 -15.47 2.76 -2.38
N LYS A 38 -16.15 2.03 -1.50
CA LYS A 38 -17.63 1.97 -1.51
C LYS A 38 -18.26 3.33 -1.26
N SER A 39 -17.70 4.15 -0.37
CA SER A 39 -18.21 5.52 -0.11
C SER A 39 -18.08 6.45 -1.33
N LEU A 40 -17.18 6.11 -2.27
CA LEU A 40 -16.99 6.79 -3.55
C LEU A 40 -17.79 6.15 -4.70
N ASP A 41 -18.74 5.28 -4.37
CA ASP A 41 -19.67 4.59 -5.28
C ASP A 41 -19.03 3.57 -6.26
N PHE A 42 -17.85 3.04 -5.93
CA PHE A 42 -17.30 1.89 -6.68
C PHE A 42 -18.12 0.62 -6.40
N LYS A 43 -18.56 -0.05 -7.47
CA LYS A 43 -19.48 -1.20 -7.39
C LYS A 43 -18.74 -2.51 -7.16
N LYS A 44 -17.56 -2.65 -7.77
CA LYS A 44 -16.72 -3.84 -7.64
C LYS A 44 -15.36 -3.44 -7.10
N ILE A 45 -14.92 -4.15 -6.06
CA ILE A 45 -13.63 -3.94 -5.41
C ILE A 45 -13.06 -5.32 -5.13
N ASP A 46 -11.95 -5.63 -5.78
CA ASP A 46 -11.19 -6.85 -5.59
C ASP A 46 -9.81 -6.52 -4.99
N ILE A 47 -9.33 -7.36 -4.08
CA ILE A 47 -8.04 -7.18 -3.41
C ILE A 47 -7.19 -8.44 -3.55
N PHE A 48 -5.95 -8.24 -4.00
CA PHE A 48 -4.96 -9.27 -4.29
C PHE A 48 -3.62 -8.92 -3.62
N GLY A 49 -2.69 -9.87 -3.56
CA GLY A 49 -1.30 -9.60 -3.13
C GLY A 49 -0.54 -8.86 -4.24
N ALA A 50 0.08 -7.72 -3.91
CA ALA A 50 0.93 -7.01 -4.85
C ALA A 50 2.34 -7.61 -4.81
N ARG A 51 2.77 -8.17 -5.94
CA ARG A 51 4.13 -8.68 -6.13
C ARG A 51 4.83 -7.81 -7.16
N LEU A 52 5.91 -7.15 -6.75
CA LEU A 52 6.63 -6.21 -7.59
C LEU A 52 7.07 -6.89 -8.91
N GLY A 53 6.69 -6.30 -10.04
CA GLY A 53 6.96 -6.85 -11.38
C GLY A 53 6.07 -8.03 -11.80
N ALA A 54 5.17 -8.50 -10.95
CA ALA A 54 4.31 -9.67 -11.20
C ALA A 54 2.86 -9.45 -10.67
N PHE A 55 2.28 -8.29 -10.96
CA PHE A 55 0.90 -7.98 -10.58
C PHE A 55 -0.08 -8.93 -11.28
N SER A 56 -0.94 -9.59 -10.49
CA SER A 56 -1.89 -10.58 -11.01
C SER A 56 -3.10 -10.70 -10.11
N ARG A 57 -4.26 -11.00 -10.71
CA ARG A 57 -5.51 -11.34 -10.01
C ARG A 57 -5.52 -12.77 -9.46
N GLU A 58 -4.57 -13.59 -9.88
CA GLU A 58 -4.42 -14.97 -9.36
C GLU A 58 -3.71 -14.98 -7.99
N HIS A 59 -3.00 -13.91 -7.65
CA HIS A 59 -2.32 -13.77 -6.36
C HIS A 59 -3.31 -13.37 -5.27
N LYS A 60 -3.98 -14.35 -4.65
CA LYS A 60 -4.85 -14.10 -3.48
C LYS A 60 -4.04 -13.41 -2.37
N LEU A 61 -4.65 -12.40 -1.75
CA LEU A 61 -4.05 -11.69 -0.63
C LEU A 61 -3.83 -12.64 0.56
N THR A 62 -2.65 -12.58 1.15
CA THR A 62 -2.27 -13.32 2.36
C THR A 62 -1.61 -12.38 3.37
N THR A 63 -1.47 -12.83 4.62
CA THR A 63 -0.75 -12.08 5.66
C THR A 63 0.77 -12.00 5.44
N LYS A 64 1.29 -12.69 4.40
CA LYS A 64 2.70 -12.65 4.01
C LYS A 64 2.98 -11.60 2.92
N ASP A 65 1.94 -11.06 2.29
CA ASP A 65 2.11 -10.03 1.28
C ASP A 65 2.37 -8.68 1.97
N PHE A 66 3.39 -7.97 1.52
CA PHE A 66 3.75 -6.66 2.05
C PHE A 66 2.78 -5.56 1.55
N GLU A 67 2.35 -5.67 0.29
CA GLU A 67 1.49 -4.70 -0.38
C GLU A 67 0.21 -5.36 -0.92
N MET A 68 -0.85 -4.56 -1.05
CA MET A 68 -2.12 -4.98 -1.63
C MET A 68 -2.30 -4.39 -3.03
N LEU A 69 -2.69 -5.23 -3.99
CA LEU A 69 -3.19 -4.81 -5.29
C LEU A 69 -4.70 -4.65 -5.19
N VAL A 70 -5.17 -3.40 -5.20
CA VAL A 70 -6.61 -3.08 -5.14
C VAL A 70 -7.09 -2.68 -6.53
N ILE A 71 -8.13 -3.36 -7.01
CA ILE A 71 -8.74 -3.10 -8.32
C ILE A 71 -10.20 -2.73 -8.07
N ALA A 72 -10.60 -1.54 -8.52
CA ALA A 72 -11.96 -1.05 -8.35
C ALA A 72 -12.59 -0.66 -9.69
N GLU A 73 -13.88 -0.93 -9.84
CA GLU A 73 -14.71 -0.60 -10.99
C GLU A 73 -15.93 0.20 -10.54
N ARG A 74 -16.28 1.26 -11.30
CA ARG A 74 -17.41 2.16 -11.02
C ARG A 74 -18.73 1.59 -11.50
#